data_AF-B4H4K7-F1
#
_entry.id   AF-B4H4K7-F1
#
_cell.length_a   1.000
_cell.length_b   1.000
_cell.length_c   1.000
_cell.angle_alpha   90.00
_cell.angle_beta   90.00
_cell.angle_gamma   90.00
#
_symmetry.space_group_name_H-M   'P 1'
#
loop_
_entity.id
_entity.type
_entity.pdbx_description
1 polymer ?
#
loop_
_entity_poly.entity_id
_entity_poly.type
_entity_poly.pdbx_seq_one_letter_code
_entity_poly.pdbx_strand_id
1 'polypeptide(L)'
;MWSVKTVTQLFKNSLSTGKFAAINTAGLKYFAPPIKYQNVEQPERPKLRIMERMPQLPPNLRPPKMQKRLRYMRGPEPVHNSLLHKQYAIVATGGGRLRWGHYEMMRLTIGRKMNVQTMFATWRVLVSWQLITKKGQGNA
;
A
#
# COMPACT_ATOMS: atom_id res chain seq x y z
N MET A 1 14.02 67.07 36.70
CA MET A 1 15.09 66.51 35.84
C MET A 1 15.82 65.37 36.54
N TRP A 2 15.11 64.31 36.89
CA TRP A 2 15.65 63.04 37.41
C TRP A 2 14.69 61.95 36.88
N SER A 3 15.19 60.75 36.62
CA SER A 3 14.42 59.59 36.12
C SER A 3 14.33 59.37 34.60
N VAL A 4 15.48 59.24 33.93
CA VAL A 4 15.58 58.44 32.68
C VAL A 4 16.85 57.55 32.65
N LYS A 5 17.88 57.90 33.44
CA LYS A 5 19.16 57.17 33.47
C LYS A 5 19.18 55.91 34.35
N THR A 6 18.19 55.70 35.23
CA THR A 6 18.21 54.59 36.21
C THR A 6 17.71 53.26 35.62
N VAL A 7 16.73 53.30 34.71
CA VAL A 7 16.17 52.08 34.09
C VAL A 7 17.16 51.43 33.11
N THR A 8 18.00 52.23 32.46
CA THR A 8 19.03 51.73 31.53
C THR A 8 20.27 51.15 32.24
N GLN A 9 20.50 51.46 33.52
CA GLN A 9 21.59 50.86 34.30
C GLN A 9 21.24 49.48 34.87
N LEU A 10 19.97 49.21 35.20
CA LEU A 10 19.53 47.90 35.69
C LEU A 10 19.62 46.80 34.61
N PHE A 11 19.42 47.15 33.33
CA PHE A 11 19.61 46.22 32.22
C PHE A 11 21.07 45.95 31.86
N LYS A 12 21.99 46.88 32.16
CA LYS A 12 23.42 46.71 31.87
C LYS A 12 24.16 45.94 32.97
N ASN A 13 23.68 45.99 34.22
CA ASN A 13 24.33 45.30 35.35
C ASN A 13 23.94 43.81 35.47
N SER A 14 22.88 43.34 34.82
CA SER A 14 22.61 41.89 34.74
C SER A 14 23.45 41.18 33.66
N LEU A 15 24.08 41.93 32.75
CA LEU A 15 24.97 41.40 31.72
C LEU A 15 26.41 41.20 32.22
N SER A 16 26.86 41.93 33.26
CA SER A 16 28.24 41.85 33.76
C SER A 16 28.45 40.83 34.88
N THR A 17 27.39 40.42 35.58
CA THR A 17 27.44 39.28 36.51
C THR A 17 26.97 38.05 35.74
N GLY A 18 27.92 37.40 35.05
CA GLY A 18 27.72 36.26 34.17
C GLY A 18 27.09 35.04 34.85
N LYS A 19 25.79 35.12 35.15
CA LYS A 19 24.93 34.00 35.55
C LYS A 19 23.62 34.06 34.77
N PHE A 20 23.72 34.02 33.44
CA PHE A 20 22.64 33.42 32.66
C PHE A 20 22.66 31.92 32.97
N ALA A 21 21.85 31.50 33.93
CA ALA A 21 21.54 30.09 34.12
C ALA A 21 20.66 29.65 32.94
N ALA A 22 21.26 29.41 31.78
CA ALA A 22 20.64 28.65 30.72
C ALA A 22 20.48 27.22 31.24
N ILE A 23 19.29 26.89 31.76
CA ILE A 23 18.93 25.52 32.10
C ILE A 23 18.91 24.76 30.79
N ASN A 24 20.01 24.06 30.47
CA ASN A 24 20.06 23.14 29.34
C ASN A 24 19.08 22.00 29.62
N THR A 25 17.84 22.17 29.16
CA THR A 25 16.83 21.11 29.13
C THR A 25 17.10 20.18 27.95
N ALA A 26 18.28 19.57 27.92
CA ALA A 26 18.63 18.58 26.90
C ALA A 26 17.96 17.25 27.24
N GLY A 27 16.78 17.01 26.65
CA GLY A 27 16.08 15.73 26.77
C GLY A 27 16.81 14.61 26.02
N LEU A 28 17.09 13.51 26.70
CA LEU A 28 17.65 12.29 26.11
C LEU A 28 16.60 11.66 25.17
N LYS A 29 16.81 11.82 23.86
CA LYS A 29 15.96 11.17 22.85
C LYS A 29 16.39 9.72 22.70
N TYR A 30 15.47 8.80 23.01
CA TYR A 30 15.68 7.39 22.76
C TYR A 30 15.45 7.08 21.28
N PHE A 31 16.50 6.62 20.59
CA PHE A 31 16.42 6.13 19.22
C PHE A 31 16.45 4.60 19.24
N ALA A 32 15.30 3.98 18.99
CA ALA A 32 15.23 2.53 18.86
C ALA A 32 16.10 2.05 17.68
N PRO A 33 16.74 0.88 17.78
CA PRO A 33 17.53 0.34 16.69
C PRO A 33 16.64 0.09 15.45
N PRO A 34 17.17 0.31 14.23
CA PRO A 34 16.41 0.10 13.01
C PRO A 34 16.08 -1.39 12.81
N ILE A 35 14.88 -1.67 12.29
CA ILE A 35 14.43 -3.03 11.97
C ILE A 35 15.28 -3.57 10.82
N LYS A 36 15.97 -4.70 11.05
CA LYS A 36 16.79 -5.37 10.04
C LYS A 36 15.99 -6.47 9.34
N TYR A 37 15.98 -6.46 8.01
CA TYR A 37 15.29 -7.45 7.17
C TYR A 37 16.31 -8.42 6.56
N GLN A 38 16.82 -9.37 7.35
CA GLN A 38 17.90 -10.28 6.89
C GLN A 38 17.38 -11.59 6.28
N ASN A 39 16.15 -12.00 6.61
CA ASN A 39 15.59 -13.31 6.22
C ASN A 39 14.43 -13.17 5.21
N VAL A 40 14.52 -12.24 4.25
CA VAL A 40 13.52 -12.08 3.19
C VAL A 40 14.09 -12.57 1.88
N GLU A 41 13.66 -13.76 1.46
CA GLU A 41 14.04 -14.32 0.16
C GLU A 41 13.29 -13.59 -0.96
N GLN A 42 14.04 -12.98 -1.87
CA GLN A 42 13.45 -12.26 -2.99
C GLN A 42 13.30 -13.20 -4.19
N PRO A 43 12.10 -13.30 -4.80
CA PRO A 43 11.92 -14.09 -6.01
C PRO A 43 12.61 -13.44 -7.21
N GLU A 44 13.04 -14.27 -8.18
CA GLU A 44 13.67 -13.83 -9.44
C GLU A 44 12.84 -12.77 -10.18
N ARG A 45 11.50 -12.91 -10.14
CA ARG A 45 10.55 -11.99 -10.77
C ARG A 45 9.72 -11.27 -9.71
N PRO A 46 10.19 -10.12 -9.19
CA PRO A 46 9.48 -9.39 -8.14
C PRO A 46 8.25 -8.62 -8.62
N LYS A 47 8.15 -8.32 -9.92
CA LYS A 47 7.02 -7.59 -10.51
C LYS A 47 5.82 -8.52 -10.73
N LEU A 48 4.62 -7.95 -10.67
CA LEU A 48 3.39 -8.65 -10.98
C LEU A 48 3.38 -9.17 -12.43
N ARG A 49 3.09 -10.46 -12.60
CA ARG A 49 2.89 -11.08 -13.92
C ARG A 49 1.70 -10.46 -14.65
N ILE A 50 1.75 -10.48 -15.97
CA ILE A 50 0.64 -10.06 -16.83
C ILE A 50 -0.47 -11.12 -16.70
N MET A 51 -1.70 -10.66 -16.51
CA MET A 51 -2.88 -11.50 -16.51
C MET A 51 -3.53 -11.47 -17.89
N GLU A 52 -3.85 -12.64 -18.42
CA GLU A 52 -4.54 -12.75 -19.71
C GLU A 52 -6.00 -12.28 -19.60
N ARG A 53 -6.55 -11.79 -20.71
CA ARG A 53 -7.94 -11.33 -20.76
C ARG A 53 -8.94 -12.47 -20.69
N MET A 54 -8.60 -13.60 -21.29
CA MET A 54 -9.42 -14.80 -21.39
C MET A 54 -8.52 -16.02 -21.16
N PRO A 55 -9.06 -17.11 -20.60
CA PRO A 55 -8.30 -18.36 -20.51
C PRO A 55 -8.07 -18.92 -21.91
N GLN A 56 -6.91 -19.53 -22.12
CA GLN A 56 -6.62 -20.28 -23.35
C GLN A 56 -7.49 -21.55 -23.38
N LEU A 57 -8.31 -21.67 -24.41
CA LEU A 57 -9.15 -22.83 -24.67
C LEU A 57 -8.70 -23.50 -25.97
N PRO A 58 -8.82 -24.83 -26.10
CA PRO A 58 -8.48 -25.51 -27.35
C PRO A 58 -9.34 -24.96 -28.51
N PRO A 59 -8.82 -24.86 -29.74
CA PRO A 59 -9.50 -24.20 -30.86
C PRO A 59 -10.90 -24.74 -31.16
N ASN A 60 -11.15 -26.02 -30.87
CA ASN A 60 -12.43 -26.68 -31.16
C ASN A 60 -13.53 -26.36 -30.13
N LEU A 61 -13.19 -25.77 -28.98
CA LEU A 61 -14.15 -25.54 -27.91
C LEU A 61 -14.48 -24.05 -27.78
N ARG A 62 -15.75 -23.72 -28.03
CA ARG A 62 -16.26 -22.39 -27.68
C ARG A 62 -16.42 -22.27 -26.17
N PRO A 63 -16.11 -21.11 -25.57
CA PRO A 63 -16.30 -20.90 -24.15
C PRO A 63 -17.77 -21.16 -23.75
N PRO A 64 -18.05 -22.06 -22.78
CA PRO A 64 -19.42 -22.44 -22.44
C PRO A 64 -20.15 -21.27 -21.77
N LYS A 65 -21.40 -20.99 -22.18
CA LYS A 65 -22.19 -19.92 -21.55
C LYS A 65 -22.48 -20.26 -20.09
N MET A 66 -22.19 -19.32 -19.19
CA MET A 66 -22.42 -19.50 -17.75
C MET A 66 -23.49 -18.54 -17.25
N GLN A 67 -24.26 -18.99 -16.26
CA GLN A 67 -25.09 -18.10 -15.46
C GLN A 67 -24.21 -17.17 -14.61
N LYS A 68 -24.71 -15.97 -14.28
CA LYS A 68 -23.95 -14.97 -13.52
C LYS A 68 -23.52 -15.45 -12.13
N ARG A 69 -24.26 -16.39 -11.51
CA ARG A 69 -23.97 -16.99 -10.19
C ARG A 69 -23.51 -15.96 -9.14
N LEU A 70 -24.43 -15.10 -8.69
CA LEU A 70 -24.14 -14.03 -7.71
C LEU A 70 -23.63 -14.54 -6.35
N ARG A 71 -23.87 -15.83 -6.04
CA ARG A 71 -23.39 -16.49 -4.83
C ARG A 71 -21.88 -16.38 -4.62
N TYR A 72 -21.08 -16.25 -5.69
CA TYR A 72 -19.62 -16.18 -5.60
C TYR A 72 -19.08 -14.89 -4.98
N MET A 73 -19.89 -13.85 -4.88
CA MET A 73 -19.50 -12.59 -4.24
C MET A 73 -20.13 -12.44 -2.85
N ARG A 74 -20.96 -13.40 -2.43
CA ARG A 74 -21.72 -13.32 -1.17
C ARG A 74 -21.05 -14.21 -0.13
N GLY A 75 -20.89 -13.66 1.06
CA GLY A 75 -20.33 -14.36 2.22
C GLY A 75 -18.83 -14.17 2.36
N PRO A 76 -18.25 -14.74 3.43
CA PRO A 76 -16.82 -14.67 3.69
C PRO A 76 -16.03 -15.56 2.72
N GLU A 77 -14.79 -15.17 2.45
CA GLU A 77 -13.86 -15.94 1.62
C GLU A 77 -13.20 -17.07 2.43
N PRO A 78 -13.33 -18.35 2.04
CA PRO A 78 -12.79 -19.47 2.82
C PRO A 78 -11.33 -19.80 2.52
N VAL A 79 -10.83 -19.52 1.30
CA VAL A 79 -9.52 -20.03 0.84
C VAL A 79 -8.39 -19.03 1.09
N HIS A 80 -8.54 -17.79 0.63
CA HIS A 80 -7.45 -16.79 0.62
C HIS A 80 -7.50 -15.84 1.82
N ASN A 81 -7.60 -16.39 3.04
CA ASN A 81 -7.73 -15.60 4.27
C ASN A 81 -6.39 -15.27 4.97
N SER A 82 -5.32 -16.02 4.71
CA SER A 82 -4.04 -15.92 5.44
C SER A 82 -2.91 -15.35 4.58
N LEU A 83 -1.98 -14.65 5.25
CA LEU A 83 -0.79 -14.08 4.62
C LEU A 83 0.31 -15.15 4.52
N LEU A 84 0.79 -15.43 3.31
CA LEU A 84 1.86 -16.39 3.05
C LEU A 84 3.21 -15.81 3.49
N HIS A 85 3.47 -14.56 3.11
CA HIS A 85 4.72 -13.84 3.45
C HIS A 85 4.59 -12.97 4.70
N LYS A 86 3.44 -13.01 5.40
CA LYS A 86 3.12 -12.34 6.68
C LYS A 86 3.28 -10.81 6.77
N GLN A 87 3.90 -10.15 5.80
CA GLN A 87 4.20 -8.72 5.85
C GLN A 87 2.98 -7.85 5.51
N TYR A 88 2.54 -7.88 4.26
CA TYR A 88 1.49 -6.99 3.76
C TYR A 88 0.61 -7.68 2.71
N ALA A 89 -0.67 -7.28 2.66
CA ALA A 89 -1.57 -7.61 1.56
C ALA A 89 -2.70 -6.58 1.49
N ILE A 90 -3.44 -6.61 0.38
CA ILE A 90 -4.66 -5.85 0.20
C ILE A 90 -5.83 -6.75 0.59
N VAL A 91 -6.59 -6.34 1.60
CA VAL A 91 -7.78 -7.06 2.08
C VAL A 91 -9.01 -6.49 1.38
N ALA A 92 -9.85 -7.37 0.83
CA ALA A 92 -11.12 -6.97 0.25
C ALA A 92 -12.17 -6.85 1.35
N THR A 93 -12.71 -5.65 1.56
CA THR A 93 -13.81 -5.40 2.52
C THR A 93 -15.16 -5.92 2.02
N GLY A 94 -15.30 -6.14 0.71
CA GLY A 94 -16.53 -6.62 0.09
C GLY A 94 -16.29 -7.42 -1.19
N GLY A 95 -17.31 -8.19 -1.59
CA GLY A 95 -17.29 -9.00 -2.79
C GLY A 95 -17.57 -8.22 -4.07
N GLY A 96 -16.96 -8.63 -5.18
CA GLY A 96 -17.14 -7.98 -6.48
C GLY A 96 -16.52 -8.79 -7.62
N ARG A 97 -16.54 -8.23 -8.84
CA ARG A 97 -15.86 -8.82 -10.00
C ARG A 97 -14.69 -7.96 -10.44
N LEU A 98 -13.56 -8.60 -10.69
CA LEU A 98 -12.42 -7.97 -11.34
C LEU A 98 -12.50 -8.19 -12.85
N ARG A 99 -12.46 -7.10 -13.61
CA ARG A 99 -12.28 -7.15 -15.07
C ARG A 99 -10.79 -7.10 -15.39
N TRP A 100 -10.42 -7.53 -16.59
CA TRP A 100 -9.05 -7.44 -17.08
C TRP A 100 -8.42 -6.05 -16.91
N GLY A 101 -9.19 -4.97 -17.16
CA GLY A 101 -8.70 -3.59 -16.95
C GLY A 101 -8.32 -3.26 -15.50
N HIS A 102 -8.96 -3.88 -14.50
CA HIS A 102 -8.60 -3.69 -13.09
C HIS A 102 -7.22 -4.32 -12.79
N TYR A 103 -6.94 -5.50 -13.36
CA TYR A 103 -5.64 -6.15 -13.24
C TYR A 103 -4.53 -5.27 -13.83
N GLU A 104 -4.77 -4.70 -15.01
CA GLU A 104 -3.77 -3.85 -15.66
C GLU A 104 -3.54 -2.54 -14.90
N MET A 105 -4.61 -1.92 -14.38
CA MET A 105 -4.48 -0.74 -13.53
C MET A 105 -3.67 -1.04 -12.27
N MET A 106 -3.95 -2.14 -11.56
CA MET A 106 -3.19 -2.55 -10.37
C MET A 106 -1.73 -2.85 -10.72
N ARG A 107 -1.48 -3.59 -11.81
CA ARG A 107 -0.13 -3.95 -12.28
C ARG A 107 0.71 -2.71 -12.56
N LEU A 108 0.17 -1.76 -13.31
CA LEU A 108 0.86 -0.52 -13.68
C LEU A 108 1.06 0.40 -12.48
N THR A 109 0.05 0.55 -11.63
CA THR A 109 0.12 1.41 -10.43
C THR A 109 1.19 0.92 -9.46
N ILE A 110 1.19 -0.39 -9.16
CA ILE A 110 2.16 -1.00 -8.26
C ILE A 110 3.54 -1.01 -8.93
N GLY A 111 3.63 -1.43 -10.19
CA GLY A 111 4.88 -1.54 -10.91
C GLY A 111 5.64 -0.22 -11.08
N ARG A 112 4.93 0.92 -11.14
CA ARG A 112 5.55 2.26 -11.22
C ARG A 112 6.05 2.79 -9.87
N LYS A 113 5.45 2.38 -8.75
CA LYS A 113 5.79 2.86 -7.40
C LYS A 113 6.70 1.90 -6.62
N MET A 114 6.89 0.68 -7.11
CA MET A 114 7.64 -0.37 -6.44
C MET A 114 9.15 -0.26 -6.69
N ASN A 115 9.95 -0.40 -5.64
CA ASN A 115 11.39 -0.63 -5.77
C ASN A 115 11.66 -2.13 -5.95
N VAL A 116 12.28 -2.48 -7.09
CA VAL A 116 12.54 -3.85 -7.52
C VAL A 116 13.60 -4.54 -6.68
N GLN A 117 14.47 -3.82 -5.97
CA GLN A 117 15.56 -4.42 -5.18
C GLN A 117 15.13 -4.83 -3.76
N THR A 118 14.02 -4.27 -3.26
CA THR A 118 13.61 -4.44 -1.85
C THR A 118 12.20 -5.00 -1.71
N MET A 119 11.39 -4.94 -2.76
CA MET A 119 9.98 -5.34 -2.73
C MET A 119 9.67 -6.36 -3.82
N PHE A 120 8.67 -7.18 -3.56
CA PHE A 120 8.05 -8.06 -4.56
C PHE A 120 6.54 -8.10 -4.36
N ALA A 121 5.80 -8.42 -5.41
CA ALA A 121 4.36 -8.64 -5.34
C ALA A 121 3.95 -9.86 -6.17
N THR A 122 2.94 -10.59 -5.68
CA THR A 122 2.39 -11.78 -6.33
C THR A 122 0.88 -11.74 -6.31
N TRP A 123 0.25 -12.22 -7.37
CA TRP A 123 -1.20 -12.33 -7.44
C TRP A 123 -1.71 -13.48 -6.57
N ARG A 124 -2.76 -13.20 -5.79
CA ARG A 124 -3.55 -14.23 -5.09
C ARG A 124 -4.85 -14.58 -5.79
N VAL A 125 -5.29 -13.73 -6.71
CA VAL A 125 -6.53 -13.93 -7.46
C VAL A 125 -6.22 -14.63 -8.77
N LEU A 126 -7.12 -15.54 -9.17
CA LEU A 126 -7.05 -16.23 -10.45
C LEU A 126 -7.38 -15.30 -11.62
N VAL A 127 -6.92 -15.67 -12.81
CA VAL A 127 -7.27 -14.98 -14.05
C VAL A 127 -8.79 -15.04 -14.29
N SER A 128 -9.30 -14.11 -15.10
CA SER A 128 -10.74 -14.03 -15.39
C SER A 128 -11.21 -15.25 -16.18
N TRP A 129 -11.81 -16.22 -15.50
CA TRP A 129 -12.38 -17.44 -16.13
C TRP A 129 -13.88 -17.33 -16.39
N GLN A 130 -14.59 -16.51 -15.60
CA GLN A 130 -16.05 -16.39 -15.69
C GLN A 130 -16.45 -15.60 -16.93
N LEU A 131 -17.21 -16.24 -17.81
CA LEU A 131 -17.76 -15.61 -19.01
C LEU A 131 -18.98 -14.76 -18.66
N ILE A 132 -19.03 -13.55 -19.22
CA ILE A 132 -20.15 -12.62 -19.05
C ILE A 132 -20.78 -12.36 -20.42
N THR A 133 -22.02 -12.82 -20.59
CA THR A 133 -22.79 -12.56 -21.80
C THR A 133 -23.43 -11.17 -21.74
N LYS A 134 -23.32 -10.40 -22.82
CA LYS A 134 -24.03 -9.12 -23.02
C LYS A 134 -24.88 -9.24 -24.29
N LYS A 135 -26.16 -8.87 -24.24
CA LYS A 135 -27.00 -8.75 -25.44
C LYS A 135 -26.56 -7.52 -26.26
N GLY A 136 -26.82 -7.55 -27.56
CA GLY A 136 -26.63 -6.37 -28.44
C GLY A 136 -27.51 -5.21 -28.00
N GLN A 137 -27.05 -3.98 -28.22
CA GLN A 137 -27.86 -2.79 -27.97
C GLN A 137 -29.06 -2.81 -28.92
N GLY A 138 -30.29 -2.59 -28.42
CA GLY A 138 -31.51 -2.56 -29.23
C GLY A 138 -32.28 -3.89 -29.33
N ASN A 139 -31.77 -4.98 -28.74
CA ASN A 139 -32.50 -6.24 -28.66
C ASN A 139 -33.02 -6.45 -27.23
N ALA A 140 -34.36 -6.51 -27.07
CA ALA A 140 -35.04 -6.85 -25.82
C ALA A 140 -34.77 -8.32 -25.40
#